data_AF-A0A532CI61-F1
#
_entry.id   AF-A0A532CI61-F1
#
_cell.length_a   1.000
_cell.length_b   1.000
_cell.length_c   1.000
_cell.angle_alpha   90.00
_cell.angle_beta   90.00
_cell.angle_gamma   90.00
#
_symmetry.space_group_name_H-M   'P 1'
#
loop_
_entity.id
_entity.type
_entity.pdbx_description
1 polymer ?
#
loop_
_entity_poly.entity_id
_entity_poly.type
_entity_poly.pdbx_seq_one_letter_code
_entity_poly.pdbx_strand_id
1 'polypeptide(L)' 'MKRSAGAKDHFKKSHPCPSTGKSSGACPGYVIDHVVPLKRGGADAPKNMQWQTKEAAKLKDRTE' A
#
# COMPACT_ATOMS: atom_id res chain seq x y z
N MET A 1 -4.76 -13.73 -11.95
CA MET A 1 -5.24 -13.46 -10.58
C MET A 1 -5.45 -11.97 -10.42
N LYS A 2 -6.71 -11.52 -10.28
CA LYS A 2 -7.06 -10.10 -10.21
C LYS A 2 -6.48 -9.53 -8.92
N ARG A 3 -5.52 -8.61 -9.01
CA ARG A 3 -5.00 -7.85 -7.86
C ARG A 3 -6.19 -7.33 -7.07
N SER A 4 -6.32 -7.75 -5.82
CA SER A 4 -7.53 -7.63 -5.03
C SER A 4 -7.87 -6.16 -4.79
N ALA A 5 -8.63 -5.53 -5.69
CA ALA A 5 -9.09 -4.15 -5.53
C ALA A 5 -9.79 -3.95 -4.18
N GLY A 6 -10.48 -4.99 -3.70
CA GLY A 6 -11.10 -5.03 -2.37
C GLY A 6 -10.13 -4.96 -1.19
N ALA A 7 -8.92 -5.53 -1.28
CA ALA A 7 -7.93 -5.47 -0.20
C ALA A 7 -7.39 -4.04 -0.02
N LYS A 8 -7.13 -3.35 -1.13
CA LYS A 8 -6.72 -1.94 -1.10
C LYS A 8 -7.85 -1.03 -0.63
N ASP A 9 -9.10 -1.30 -1.02
CA ASP A 9 -10.27 -0.56 -0.53
C ASP A 9 -10.46 -0.71 0.98
N HIS A 10 -10.43 -1.96 1.48
CA HIS A 10 -10.48 -2.25 2.91
C HIS A 10 -9.34 -1.56 3.67
N PHE A 11 -8.11 -1.63 3.14
CA PHE A 11 -6.97 -0.97 3.75
C PHE A 11 -7.18 0.54 3.84
N LYS A 12 -7.63 1.21 2.76
CA LYS A 12 -7.90 2.66 2.75
C LYS A 12 -9.03 3.07 3.70
N LYS A 13 -10.04 2.21 3.89
CA LYS A 13 -11.13 2.43 4.86
C LYS A 13 -10.63 2.43 6.30
N SER A 14 -9.76 1.47 6.64
CA SER A 14 -9.20 1.35 8.00
C SER A 14 -8.02 2.28 8.25
N HIS A 15 -7.26 2.63 7.20
CA HIS A 15 -6.06 3.46 7.27
C HIS A 15 -6.21 4.64 6.30
N PRO A 16 -6.78 5.77 6.75
CA PRO A 16 -6.85 6.98 5.94
C PRO A 16 -5.46 7.46 5.55
N CYS A 17 -5.38 8.22 4.45
CA CYS A 17 -4.14 8.81 3.96
C CYS A 17 -3.49 9.68 5.06
N PRO A 18 -2.25 9.43 5.48
CA PRO A 18 -1.59 10.20 6.54
C PRO A 18 -1.35 11.67 6.14
N SER A 19 -1.23 11.96 4.84
CA SER A 19 -0.97 13.32 4.35
C SER A 19 -2.24 14.18 4.19
N THR A 20 -3.39 13.58 3.89
CA THR A 20 -4.63 14.33 3.57
C THR A 20 -5.81 13.96 4.45
N GLY A 21 -5.69 12.92 5.27
CA GLY A 21 -6.78 12.38 6.10
C GLY A 21 -7.89 11.68 5.30
N LYS A 22 -7.77 11.56 3.98
CA LYS A 22 -8.82 10.98 3.13
C LYS A 22 -8.77 9.46 3.15
N SER A 23 -9.93 8.83 3.35
CA SER A 23 -10.13 7.37 3.25
C SER A 23 -10.42 6.90 1.82
N SER A 24 -10.51 7.82 0.86
CA SER A 24 -10.79 7.54 -0.55
C SER A 24 -9.96 8.42 -1.48
N GLY A 25 -9.68 7.91 -2.68
CA GLY A 25 -8.87 8.60 -3.69
C GLY A 25 -7.37 8.30 -3.63
N ALA A 26 -6.60 9.19 -4.26
CA ALA A 26 -5.14 9.15 -4.28
C ALA A 26 -4.56 9.92 -3.10
N CYS A 27 -3.55 9.36 -2.43
CA CYS A 27 -2.79 10.03 -1.39
C CYS A 27 -1.54 10.65 -2.04
N PRO A 28 -1.45 11.99 -2.21
CA PRO A 28 -0.25 12.60 -2.75
C PRO A 28 0.93 12.34 -1.82
N GLY A 29 2.09 11.97 -2.39
CA GLY A 29 3.30 11.63 -1.63
C GLY A 29 3.37 10.20 -1.08
N TYR A 30 2.26 9.45 -1.03
CA TYR A 30 2.23 8.08 -0.48
C TYR A 30 1.58 7.09 -1.45
N VAL A 31 1.99 5.83 -1.33
CA VAL A 31 1.46 4.68 -2.04
C VAL A 31 1.14 3.58 -1.04
N ILE A 32 0.20 2.70 -1.40
CA ILE A 32 -0.08 1.49 -0.62
C ILE A 32 0.89 0.42 -1.09
N ASP A 33 1.82 0.04 -0.22
CA ASP A 33 2.82 -0.98 -0.47
C ASP A 33 2.62 -2.18 0.46
N HIS A 34 3.16 -3.34 0.09
CA HIS A 34 3.13 -4.50 0.97
C HIS A 34 4.30 -4.45 1.97
N VAL A 35 4.01 -4.59 3.27
CA VAL A 35 5.02 -4.62 4.34
C VAL A 35 6.04 -5.73 4.04
N VAL A 36 5.53 -6.95 3.84
CA VAL A 36 6.29 -8.08 3.31
C VAL A 36 6.03 -8.17 1.81
N PRO A 37 7.06 -8.07 0.96
CA PRO A 37 6.87 -8.15 -0.48
C PRO A 37 6.38 -9.53 -0.90
N LEU A 38 5.48 -9.57 -1.89
CA LEU A 38 4.87 -10.81 -2.39
C LEU A 38 5.93 -11.80 -2.90
N LYS A 39 7.02 -11.30 -3.51
CA LYS A 39 8.16 -12.12 -3.97
C LYS A 39 8.82 -12.92 -2.83
N ARG A 40 8.77 -12.42 -1.59
CA ARG A 40 9.31 -13.08 -0.40
C ARG A 40 8.25 -13.90 0.36
N GLY A 41 7.10 -14.16 -0.24
CA GLY A 41 6.00 -14.90 0.39
C GLY A 41 5.02 -14.03 1.19
N GLY A 42 5.05 -12.71 0.99
CA GLY A 42 4.07 -11.81 1.58
C GLY A 42 2.64 -12.12 1.13
N ALA A 43 1.67 -11.94 2.03
CA ALA A 43 0.25 -12.09 1.70
C ALA A 43 -0.29 -10.85 0.98
N ASP A 44 -1.11 -11.01 -0.06
CA ASP A 44 -1.88 -9.91 -0.68
C ASP A 44 -3.13 -9.58 0.16
N ALA A 45 -2.92 -9.18 1.41
CA ALA A 45 -3.98 -8.91 2.36
C ALA A 45 -3.81 -7.51 2.97
N PRO A 46 -4.90 -6.83 3.37
CA PRO A 46 -4.81 -5.49 3.98
C PRO A 46 -3.95 -5.48 5.26
N LYS A 47 -3.86 -6.62 5.96
CA LYS A 47 -2.95 -6.81 7.10
C LYS A 47 -1.46 -6.73 6.76
N ASN A 48 -1.11 -6.96 5.50
CA ASN A 48 0.25 -6.86 4.99
C ASN A 48 0.42 -5.63 4.08
N MET A 49 -0.48 -4.65 4.15
CA MET A 49 -0.37 -3.39 3.43
C MET A 49 0.01 -2.28 4.39
N GLN A 50 0.80 -1.31 3.93
CA GLN A 50 1.04 -0.05 4.64
C GLN A 50 1.07 1.14 3.69
N TRP A 51 0.86 2.33 4.25
CA TRP A 51 1.25 3.55 3.57
C TRP A 51 2.78 3.66 3.56
N GLN A 52 3.32 3.85 2.37
CA GLN A 52 4.74 4.07 2.16
C GLN A 52 4.92 5.32 1.30
N THR A 53 5.89 6.16 1.62
CA THR A 53 6.19 7.35 0.80
C THR A 53 6.63 6.92 -0.60
N LYS A 54 6.28 7.69 -1.63
CA LYS A 54 6.70 7.41 -3.02
C LYS A 54 8.22 7.25 -3.14
N GLU A 55 8.99 8.01 -2.36
CA GLU A 55 10.44 7.95 -2.35
C GLU A 55 10.95 6.61 -1.80
N ALA A 56 10.44 6.19 -0.63
CA ALA A 56 10.75 4.88 -0.07
C ALA A 56 10.30 3.74 -0.98
N ALA A 57 9.11 3.84 -1.60
CA ALA A 57 8.64 2.83 -2.55
C ALA A 57 9.55 2.74 -3.78
N LYS A 58 10.03 3.87 -4.30
CA LYS A 58 11.00 3.92 -5.40
C LYS A 58 12.36 3.32 -5.02
N LEU A 59 12.81 3.56 -3.79
CA LEU A 59 14.06 2.97 -3.28
C LEU A 59 13.92 1.46 -3.11
N LYS A 60 12.76 1.00 -2.65
CA LYS A 60 12.43 -0.41 -2.43
C LYS A 60 12.30 -1.15 -3.76
N ASP A 61 11.57 -0.58 -4.74
CA ASP A 61 11.44 -1.08 -6.12
C ASP A 61 12.79 -1.27 -6.82
N ARG A 62 13.75 -0.34 -6.61
CA ARG A 62 15.11 -0.48 -7.14
C ARG A 62 15.91 -1.65 -6.52
N THR A 63 15.47 -2.16 -5.37
CA THR A 63 16.16 -3.19 -4.59
C THR A 63 15.46 -4.56 -4.67
N GLU A 64 14.33 -4.66 -5.39
CA GLU A 64 13.50 -5.86 -5.55
C GLU A 64 13.88 -6.78 -6.73
#